data_AF-A0A8J6TF22-F1
#
_entry.id   AF-A0A8J6TF22-F1
#
_cell.length_a   1.000
_cell.length_b   1.000
_cell.length_c   1.000
_cell.angle_alpha   90.00
_cell.angle_beta   90.00
_cell.angle_gamma   90.00
#
_symmetry.space_group_name_H-M   'P 1'
#
loop_
_entity.id
_entity.type
_entity.pdbx_description
1 polymer ?
#
loop_
_entity_poly.entity_id
_entity_poly.type
_entity_poly.pdbx_seq_one_letter_code
_entity_poly.pdbx_strand_id
1 'polypeptide(L)'
;MRRIILVNQKGGCGKTTTAINVACCLALKGKKVLLIDLDPQGHSGKGLGVQPDLIENSIYEVLAGKIAMEEAIMPVRENLDAVFSNIVLSAFEQLMAGQPEREYTLSRSLSAIEDKYDYLIMDSPPGVGLLSFNGLMAADEAIIPVEPSSFSLDGVDKLLETIQLVKDKAGHDLAFSVLATHVDQRTNFSKKVLFALREQFPQNCFTTYINTSTRLKEATYYGKPACEYDRRCSAFFDYSNLTEEIQEKAAVKRKKGNGKIKILFSLQAPADSQVQIAGDFNGWTPENLHFVTGEGGAFWQKSLTLAAGEYQYKYLVNGNWTQDPENLGMVDDPFGDKNSVISV
;
A
#
# COMPACT_ATOMS: atom_id res chain seq x y z
N MET A 1 -8.82 -13.27 -7.57
CA MET A 1 -7.66 -12.36 -7.46
C MET A 1 -8.08 -10.93 -7.08
N ARG A 2 -7.35 -10.22 -6.20
CA ARG A 2 -7.55 -8.77 -5.94
C ARG A 2 -6.53 -7.95 -6.75
N ARG A 3 -6.98 -6.96 -7.52
CA ARG A 3 -6.14 -6.26 -8.50
C ARG A 3 -5.86 -4.84 -8.06
N ILE A 4 -4.59 -4.52 -7.82
CA ILE A 4 -4.15 -3.23 -7.28
C ILE A 4 -3.15 -2.60 -8.24
N ILE A 5 -3.39 -1.36 -8.65
CA ILE A 5 -2.44 -0.57 -9.45
C ILE A 5 -1.78 0.52 -8.62
N LEU A 6 -0.47 0.71 -8.82
CA LEU A 6 0.29 1.84 -8.32
C LEU A 6 0.34 2.90 -9.42
N VAL A 7 -0.29 4.05 -9.19
CA VAL A 7 -0.47 5.07 -10.22
C VAL A 7 -0.28 6.49 -9.69
N ASN A 8 0.45 7.30 -10.46
CA ASN A 8 0.65 8.73 -10.25
C ASN A 8 1.32 9.34 -11.49
N GLN A 9 0.84 10.52 -11.90
CA GLN A 9 1.39 11.30 -13.01
C GLN A 9 2.85 11.71 -12.78
N LYS A 10 3.25 11.96 -11.52
CA LYS A 10 4.60 12.36 -11.17
C LYS A 10 5.56 11.17 -11.25
N GLY A 11 6.70 11.34 -11.93
CA GLY A 11 7.84 10.43 -11.84
C GLY A 11 8.51 10.51 -10.46
N GLY A 12 9.12 9.41 -10.00
CA GLY A 12 9.90 9.40 -8.76
C GLY A 12 9.10 9.45 -7.44
N CYS A 13 7.77 9.35 -7.47
CA CYS A 13 6.92 9.32 -6.27
C CYS A 13 6.88 7.97 -5.53
N GLY A 14 7.62 6.97 -6.02
CA GLY A 14 7.73 5.65 -5.36
C GLY A 14 6.80 4.55 -5.89
N LYS A 15 6.16 4.68 -7.06
CA LYS A 15 5.30 3.62 -7.66
C LYS A 15 5.95 2.25 -7.72
N THR A 16 7.04 2.12 -8.48
CA THR A 16 7.77 0.87 -8.67
C THR A 16 8.32 0.33 -7.36
N THR A 17 8.89 1.20 -6.52
CA THR A 17 9.40 0.82 -5.21
C THR A 17 8.29 0.24 -4.33
N THR A 18 7.12 0.87 -4.30
CA THR A 18 5.96 0.39 -3.55
C THR A 18 5.44 -0.92 -4.15
N ALA A 19 5.30 -1.01 -5.47
CA ALA A 19 4.81 -2.21 -6.16
C ALA A 19 5.67 -3.43 -5.81
N ILE A 20 6.99 -3.32 -5.94
CA ILE A 20 7.95 -4.38 -5.62
C ILE A 20 7.86 -4.78 -4.14
N ASN A 21 7.89 -3.81 -3.22
CA ASN A 21 8.00 -4.13 -1.80
C ASN A 21 6.68 -4.62 -1.21
N VAL A 22 5.54 -4.10 -1.64
CA VAL A 22 4.22 -4.65 -1.28
C VAL A 22 4.07 -6.06 -1.84
N ALA A 23 4.47 -6.31 -3.09
CA ALA A 23 4.43 -7.65 -3.67
C ALA A 23 5.31 -8.64 -2.89
N CYS A 24 6.54 -8.26 -2.52
CA CYS A 24 7.40 -9.08 -1.66
C CYS A 24 6.74 -9.35 -0.30
N CYS A 25 6.24 -8.32 0.38
CA CYS A 25 5.66 -8.47 1.71
C CYS A 25 4.41 -9.36 1.70
N LEU A 26 3.57 -9.26 0.66
CA LEU A 26 2.43 -10.15 0.46
C LEU A 26 2.88 -11.60 0.25
N ALA A 27 3.90 -11.83 -0.59
CA ALA A 27 4.46 -13.15 -0.86
C ALA A 27 5.08 -13.79 0.40
N LEU A 28 5.80 -13.00 1.21
CA LEU A 28 6.33 -13.44 2.51
C LEU A 28 5.24 -13.82 3.51
N LYS A 29 4.03 -13.26 3.38
CA LYS A 29 2.85 -13.65 4.15
C LYS A 29 2.09 -14.83 3.52
N GLY A 30 2.71 -15.55 2.58
CA GLY A 30 2.19 -16.75 1.95
C GLY A 30 1.08 -16.50 0.92
N LYS A 31 0.95 -15.27 0.40
CA LYS A 31 -0.01 -14.95 -0.67
C LYS A 31 0.61 -15.21 -2.03
N LYS A 32 -0.14 -15.81 -2.95
CA LYS A 32 0.29 -15.93 -4.34
C LYS A 32 0.12 -14.57 -5.03
N VAL A 33 1.22 -13.95 -5.43
CA VAL A 33 1.25 -12.61 -6.01
C VAL A 33 1.79 -12.66 -7.43
N LEU A 34 1.11 -11.96 -8.34
CA LEU A 34 1.65 -11.58 -9.64
C LEU A 34 1.94 -10.09 -9.66
N LEU A 35 3.16 -9.70 -10.03
CA LEU A 35 3.53 -8.31 -10.33
C LEU A 35 3.55 -8.10 -11.85
N ILE A 36 2.84 -7.11 -12.38
CA ILE A 36 2.94 -6.71 -13.79
C ILE A 36 3.58 -5.33 -13.88
N ASP A 37 4.69 -5.22 -14.59
CA ASP A 37 5.34 -3.95 -14.92
C ASP A 37 4.72 -3.40 -16.22
N LEU A 38 4.12 -2.21 -16.17
CA LEU A 38 3.56 -1.50 -17.32
C LEU A 38 4.40 -0.29 -17.71
N ASP A 39 5.52 -0.02 -17.04
CA ASP A 39 6.41 1.09 -17.37
C ASP A 39 7.44 0.64 -18.41
N PRO A 40 7.52 1.24 -19.61
CA PRO A 40 8.55 0.90 -20.60
C PRO A 40 10.00 1.01 -20.09
N GLN A 41 10.23 1.69 -18.96
CA GLN A 41 11.55 1.73 -18.32
C GLN A 41 11.97 0.40 -17.65
N GLY A 42 11.04 -0.52 -17.39
CA GLY A 42 11.33 -1.85 -16.85
C GLY A 42 11.99 -1.83 -15.47
N HIS A 43 11.64 -0.85 -14.64
CA HIS A 43 12.29 -0.67 -13.34
C HIS A 43 11.93 -1.77 -12.33
N SER A 44 10.79 -2.46 -12.50
CA SER A 44 10.44 -3.56 -11.61
C SER A 44 11.42 -4.73 -11.75
N GLY A 45 11.82 -5.06 -12.99
CA GLY A 45 12.81 -6.10 -13.27
C GLY A 45 14.16 -5.81 -12.59
N LYS A 46 14.66 -4.58 -12.73
CA LYS A 46 15.89 -4.14 -12.06
C LYS A 46 15.78 -4.23 -10.54
N GLY A 47 14.67 -3.75 -9.95
CA GLY A 47 14.48 -3.77 -8.50
C GLY A 47 14.32 -5.18 -7.90
N LEU A 48 13.96 -6.17 -8.73
CA LEU A 48 13.87 -7.59 -8.35
C LEU A 48 15.12 -8.42 -8.72
N GLY A 49 16.12 -7.79 -9.36
CA GLY A 49 17.37 -8.45 -9.72
C GLY A 49 17.27 -9.32 -10.98
N VAL A 50 16.25 -9.10 -11.80
CA VAL A 50 16.08 -9.78 -13.09
C VAL A 50 16.89 -9.05 -14.16
N GLN A 51 17.75 -9.80 -14.85
CA GLN A 51 18.54 -9.26 -15.95
C GLN A 51 17.63 -9.01 -17.17
N PRO A 52 17.71 -7.85 -17.84
CA PRO A 52 16.87 -7.55 -19.00
C PRO A 52 16.95 -8.60 -20.13
N ASP A 53 18.13 -9.20 -20.32
CA ASP A 53 18.36 -10.21 -21.36
C ASP A 53 17.60 -11.53 -21.11
N LEU A 54 17.14 -11.77 -19.88
CA LEU A 54 16.31 -12.93 -19.53
C LEU A 54 14.81 -12.69 -19.80
N ILE A 55 14.42 -11.46 -20.14
CA ILE A 55 13.04 -11.08 -20.44
C ILE A 55 12.80 -11.32 -21.94
N GLU A 56 12.63 -12.60 -22.31
CA GLU A 56 12.32 -12.99 -23.69
C GLU A 56 10.88 -12.62 -24.08
N ASN A 57 9.94 -12.87 -23.15
CA ASN A 57 8.52 -12.59 -23.30
C ASN A 57 8.13 -11.49 -22.31
N SER A 58 7.79 -10.30 -22.82
CA SER A 58 7.39 -9.16 -22.00
C SER A 58 5.88 -8.92 -22.06
N ILE A 59 5.40 -8.01 -21.22
CA ILE A 59 4.01 -7.55 -21.27
C ILE A 59 3.65 -6.97 -22.65
N TYR A 60 4.62 -6.47 -23.43
CA TYR A 60 4.36 -5.98 -24.77
C TYR A 60 3.86 -7.09 -25.70
N GLU A 61 4.50 -8.27 -25.70
CA GLU A 61 4.06 -9.40 -26.53
C GLU A 61 2.64 -9.85 -26.16
N VAL A 62 2.31 -9.84 -24.87
CA VAL A 62 0.96 -10.16 -24.36
C VAL A 62 -0.06 -9.14 -24.86
N LEU A 63 0.21 -7.85 -24.67
CA LEU A 63 -0.71 -6.77 -25.08
C LEU A 63 -0.82 -6.65 -26.61
N ALA A 64 0.21 -7.05 -27.34
CA ALA A 64 0.19 -7.15 -28.80
C ALA A 64 -0.55 -8.40 -29.31
N GLY A 65 -1.02 -9.28 -28.42
CA GLY A 65 -1.72 -10.52 -28.77
C GLY A 65 -0.83 -11.57 -29.42
N LYS A 66 0.49 -11.51 -29.23
CA LYS A 66 1.46 -12.45 -29.82
C LYS A 66 1.60 -13.73 -29.01
N ILE A 67 1.43 -13.63 -27.70
CA ILE A 67 1.55 -14.74 -26.74
C ILE A 67 0.43 -14.65 -25.69
N ALA A 68 0.14 -15.75 -25.02
CA ALA A 68 -0.74 -15.76 -23.85
C ALA A 68 -0.05 -15.13 -22.63
N MET A 69 -0.84 -14.66 -21.64
CA MET A 69 -0.31 -14.09 -20.41
C MET A 69 0.64 -15.06 -19.69
N GLU A 70 0.26 -16.34 -19.62
CA GLU A 70 1.04 -17.41 -18.99
C GLU A 70 2.47 -17.54 -19.52
N GLU A 71 2.67 -17.28 -20.81
CA GLU A 71 3.98 -17.41 -21.46
C GLU A 71 4.95 -16.30 -21.07
N ALA A 72 4.43 -15.19 -20.52
CA ALA A 72 5.22 -14.07 -20.04
C ALA A 72 5.44 -14.09 -18.52
N ILE A 73 4.82 -15.04 -17.79
CA ILE A 73 4.96 -15.15 -16.33
C ILE A 73 6.31 -15.77 -16.00
N MET A 74 7.12 -15.02 -15.26
CA MET A 74 8.41 -15.46 -14.75
C MET A 74 8.36 -15.65 -13.23
N PRO A 75 8.75 -16.81 -12.69
CA PRO A 75 8.94 -16.99 -11.26
C PRO A 75 10.10 -16.12 -10.75
N VAL A 76 9.86 -15.33 -9.70
CA VAL A 76 10.87 -14.43 -9.12
C VAL A 76 11.29 -14.90 -7.74
N ARG A 77 10.32 -15.21 -6.87
CA ARG A 77 10.51 -15.77 -5.53
C ARG A 77 9.40 -16.76 -5.22
N GLU A 78 9.51 -17.44 -4.08
CA GLU A 78 8.41 -18.20 -3.53
C GLU A 78 7.17 -17.31 -3.37
N ASN A 79 6.05 -17.74 -3.97
CA ASN A 79 4.78 -17.03 -4.02
C ASN A 79 4.79 -15.66 -4.74
N LEU A 80 5.85 -15.30 -5.45
CA LEU A 80 5.93 -14.07 -6.24
C LEU A 80 6.40 -14.40 -7.66
N ASP A 81 5.48 -14.21 -8.60
CA ASP A 81 5.77 -14.21 -10.03
C ASP A 81 5.67 -12.80 -10.58
N ALA A 82 6.25 -12.57 -11.76
CA ALA A 82 6.16 -11.28 -12.43
C ALA A 82 6.06 -11.40 -13.95
N VAL A 83 5.41 -10.41 -14.56
CA VAL A 83 5.47 -10.13 -16.00
C VAL A 83 6.16 -8.78 -16.17
N PHE A 84 7.30 -8.77 -16.83
CA PHE A 84 8.12 -7.58 -16.97
C PHE A 84 7.84 -6.83 -18.27
N SER A 85 8.21 -5.56 -18.29
CA SER A 85 8.22 -4.70 -19.46
C SER A 85 9.64 -4.47 -19.94
N ASN A 86 9.74 -3.93 -21.15
CA ASN A 86 10.97 -3.40 -21.71
C ASN A 86 10.65 -2.15 -22.55
N ILE A 87 11.68 -1.54 -23.13
CA ILE A 87 11.56 -0.30 -23.90
C ILE A 87 10.61 -0.42 -25.10
N VAL A 88 10.40 -1.63 -25.64
CA VAL A 88 9.50 -1.88 -26.77
C VAL A 88 8.05 -1.59 -26.41
N LEU A 89 7.67 -1.67 -25.13
CA LEU A 89 6.34 -1.31 -24.65
C LEU A 89 5.94 0.14 -24.99
N SER A 90 6.92 1.03 -25.20
CA SER A 90 6.64 2.41 -25.68
C SER A 90 5.93 2.46 -27.04
N ALA A 91 6.08 1.42 -27.87
CA ALA A 91 5.40 1.31 -29.16
C ALA A 91 3.93 0.86 -29.03
N PHE A 92 3.47 0.49 -27.82
CA PHE A 92 2.10 0.00 -27.60
C PHE A 92 1.04 1.02 -28.02
N GLU A 93 1.22 2.29 -27.69
CA GLU A 93 0.23 3.32 -28.05
C GLU A 93 0.07 3.47 -29.56
N GLN A 94 1.18 3.36 -30.31
CA GLN A 94 1.18 3.40 -31.76
C GLN A 94 0.55 2.14 -32.36
N LEU A 95 0.86 0.96 -31.81
CA LEU A 95 0.29 -0.31 -32.25
C LEU A 95 -1.24 -0.33 -32.12
N MET A 96 -1.75 0.23 -31.02
CA MET A 96 -3.17 0.26 -30.70
C MET A 96 -3.89 1.48 -31.29
N ALA A 97 -3.22 2.33 -32.08
CA ALA A 97 -3.84 3.51 -32.66
C ALA A 97 -5.01 3.13 -33.58
N GLY A 98 -6.18 3.72 -33.31
CA GLY A 98 -7.40 3.45 -34.07
C GLY A 98 -8.08 2.11 -33.78
N GLN A 99 -7.51 1.26 -32.92
CA GLN A 99 -8.17 0.03 -32.51
C GLN A 99 -9.30 0.32 -31.49
N PRO A 100 -10.48 -0.31 -31.65
CA PRO A 100 -11.56 -0.18 -30.69
C PRO A 100 -11.17 -0.85 -29.37
N GLU A 101 -11.62 -0.29 -28.24
CA GLU A 101 -11.49 -0.87 -26.90
C GLU A 101 -10.05 -1.21 -26.48
N ARG A 102 -9.06 -0.52 -27.06
CA ARG A 102 -7.62 -0.67 -26.75
C ARG A 102 -7.26 -0.44 -25.28
N GLU A 103 -8.13 0.21 -24.54
CA GLU A 103 -8.05 0.51 -23.11
C GLU A 103 -8.36 -0.73 -22.24
N TYR A 104 -8.94 -1.79 -22.83
CA TYR A 104 -9.30 -3.05 -22.17
C TYR A 104 -8.34 -4.20 -22.50
N THR A 105 -7.23 -3.91 -23.20
CA THR A 105 -6.30 -4.93 -23.70
C THR A 105 -5.72 -5.75 -22.56
N LEU A 106 -5.26 -5.08 -21.49
CA LEU A 106 -4.73 -5.76 -20.30
C LEU A 106 -5.82 -6.53 -19.55
N SER A 107 -7.01 -5.95 -19.35
CA SER A 107 -8.06 -6.62 -18.57
C SER A 107 -8.53 -7.92 -19.23
N ARG A 108 -8.54 -7.98 -20.57
CA ARG A 108 -8.86 -9.18 -21.35
C ARG A 108 -7.81 -10.28 -21.22
N SER A 109 -6.52 -9.92 -21.14
CA SER A 109 -5.45 -10.91 -21.04
C SER A 109 -5.35 -11.54 -19.64
N LEU A 110 -5.96 -10.93 -18.62
CA LEU A 110 -5.95 -11.43 -17.24
C LEU A 110 -6.90 -12.60 -16.97
N SER A 111 -7.94 -12.81 -17.79
CA SER A 111 -8.98 -13.80 -17.51
C SER A 111 -8.45 -15.23 -17.35
N ALA A 112 -7.34 -15.58 -18.02
CA ALA A 112 -6.74 -16.92 -17.96
C ALA A 112 -6.01 -17.23 -16.63
N ILE A 113 -5.72 -16.19 -15.83
CA ILE A 113 -4.87 -16.30 -14.62
C ILE A 113 -5.59 -15.92 -13.32
N GLU A 114 -6.89 -15.59 -13.37
CA GLU A 114 -7.64 -15.08 -12.21
C GLU A 114 -7.66 -16.03 -11.00
N ASP A 115 -7.62 -17.35 -11.26
CA ASP A 115 -7.67 -18.39 -10.22
C ASP A 115 -6.28 -18.80 -9.69
N LYS A 116 -5.19 -18.29 -10.29
CA LYS A 116 -3.81 -18.66 -9.92
C LYS A 116 -3.25 -17.82 -8.78
N TYR A 117 -3.74 -16.59 -8.63
CA TYR A 117 -3.16 -15.59 -7.73
C TYR A 117 -4.19 -15.00 -6.76
N ASP A 118 -3.74 -14.76 -5.53
CA ASP A 118 -4.49 -14.01 -4.53
C ASP A 118 -4.49 -12.51 -4.89
N TYR A 119 -3.33 -12.00 -5.32
CA TYR A 119 -3.10 -10.58 -5.63
C TYR A 119 -2.46 -10.40 -7.00
N LEU A 120 -2.94 -9.39 -7.71
CA LEU A 120 -2.26 -8.78 -8.84
C LEU A 120 -1.84 -7.37 -8.44
N ILE A 121 -0.54 -7.09 -8.51
CA ILE A 121 0.05 -5.76 -8.31
C ILE A 121 0.51 -5.24 -9.67
N MET A 122 0.13 -4.03 -10.03
CA MET A 122 0.50 -3.41 -11.31
C MET A 122 1.31 -2.14 -11.07
N ASP A 123 2.48 -2.04 -11.67
CA ASP A 123 3.32 -0.84 -11.65
C ASP A 123 3.07 -0.01 -12.92
N SER A 124 2.50 1.20 -12.77
CA SER A 124 2.17 2.05 -13.92
C SER A 124 3.36 2.92 -14.35
N PRO A 125 3.43 3.30 -15.64
CA PRO A 125 4.35 4.37 -16.06
C PRO A 125 3.99 5.72 -15.40
N PRO A 126 4.91 6.70 -15.44
CA PRO A 126 4.56 8.08 -15.14
C PRO A 126 3.57 8.63 -16.18
N GLY A 127 2.62 9.45 -15.72
CA GLY A 127 1.60 10.07 -16.56
C GLY A 127 0.31 9.26 -16.70
N VAL A 128 -0.61 9.75 -17.52
CA VAL A 128 -1.91 9.14 -17.80
C VAL A 128 -2.06 8.81 -19.30
N GLY A 129 -1.15 7.98 -19.80
CA GLY A 129 -1.20 7.44 -21.17
C GLY A 129 -2.07 6.18 -21.27
N LEU A 130 -2.11 5.57 -22.46
CA LEU A 130 -2.91 4.37 -22.74
C LEU A 130 -2.51 3.18 -21.85
N LEU A 131 -1.22 3.08 -21.50
CA LEU A 131 -0.71 2.05 -20.58
C LEU A 131 -1.28 2.23 -19.17
N SER A 132 -1.27 3.46 -18.64
CA SER A 132 -1.90 3.78 -17.34
C SER A 132 -3.39 3.49 -17.37
N PHE A 133 -4.09 3.83 -18.46
CA PHE A 133 -5.51 3.50 -18.63
C PHE A 133 -5.77 1.99 -18.65
N ASN A 134 -4.97 1.21 -19.37
CA ASN A 134 -5.09 -0.25 -19.36
C ASN A 134 -4.94 -0.83 -17.94
N GLY A 135 -3.97 -0.31 -17.19
CA GLY A 135 -3.80 -0.68 -15.79
C GLY A 135 -4.99 -0.30 -14.91
N LEU A 136 -5.52 0.92 -15.05
CA LEU A 136 -6.71 1.38 -14.31
C LEU A 136 -7.94 0.52 -14.62
N MET A 137 -8.16 0.19 -15.89
CA MET A 137 -9.27 -0.66 -16.35
C MET A 137 -9.14 -2.11 -15.88
N ALA A 138 -7.91 -2.58 -15.64
CA ALA A 138 -7.64 -3.91 -15.13
C ALA A 138 -7.68 -3.99 -13.58
N ALA A 139 -7.62 -2.87 -12.88
CA ALA A 139 -7.53 -2.83 -11.42
C ALA A 139 -8.91 -2.74 -10.74
N ASP A 140 -9.01 -3.24 -9.52
CA ASP A 140 -10.14 -2.97 -8.61
C ASP A 140 -9.82 -1.79 -7.68
N GLU A 141 -8.53 -1.53 -7.47
CA GLU A 141 -8.04 -0.53 -6.52
C GLU A 141 -6.80 0.19 -7.07
N ALA A 142 -6.76 1.51 -6.92
CA ALA A 142 -5.58 2.33 -7.14
C ALA A 142 -4.94 2.71 -5.80
N ILE A 143 -3.63 2.49 -5.68
CA ILE A 143 -2.81 3.13 -4.67
C ILE A 143 -2.07 4.28 -5.35
N ILE A 144 -2.12 5.47 -4.75
CA ILE A 144 -1.56 6.71 -5.27
C ILE A 144 -0.38 7.12 -4.38
N PRO A 145 0.87 6.76 -4.72
CA PRO A 145 2.05 7.19 -3.96
C PRO A 145 2.30 8.68 -4.14
N VAL A 146 2.47 9.42 -3.04
CA VAL A 146 2.64 10.87 -3.04
C VAL A 146 3.85 11.25 -2.19
N GLU A 147 4.86 11.79 -2.85
CA GLU A 147 6.02 12.40 -2.19
C GLU A 147 5.64 13.82 -1.69
N PRO A 148 5.99 14.23 -0.46
CA PRO A 148 5.86 15.60 0.02
C PRO A 148 6.67 16.60 -0.83
N SER A 149 5.96 17.42 -1.61
CA SER A 149 6.49 18.44 -2.48
C SER A 149 5.44 19.56 -2.66
N SER A 150 5.82 20.70 -3.23
CA SER A 150 4.90 21.84 -3.35
C SER A 150 3.64 21.57 -4.18
N PHE A 151 3.63 20.53 -5.01
CA PHE A 151 2.54 20.18 -5.93
C PHE A 151 1.92 18.81 -5.62
N SER A 152 2.09 18.31 -4.40
CA SER A 152 1.67 16.96 -4.03
C SER A 152 0.16 16.77 -4.10
N LEU A 153 -0.62 17.74 -3.64
CA LEU A 153 -2.09 17.67 -3.64
C LEU A 153 -2.65 17.86 -5.06
N ASP A 154 -2.13 18.83 -5.81
CA ASP A 154 -2.55 19.07 -7.21
C ASP A 154 -2.36 17.83 -8.10
N GLY A 155 -1.28 17.07 -7.86
CA GLY A 155 -1.02 15.82 -8.57
C GLY A 155 -2.03 14.71 -8.27
N VAL A 156 -2.55 14.68 -7.04
CA VAL A 156 -3.61 13.75 -6.63
C VAL A 156 -4.93 14.15 -7.28
N ASP A 157 -5.31 15.43 -7.22
CA ASP A 157 -6.58 15.92 -7.76
C ASP A 157 -6.72 15.62 -9.26
N LYS A 158 -5.67 15.87 -10.05
CA LYS A 158 -5.65 15.51 -11.49
C LYS A 158 -5.79 14.02 -11.76
N LEU A 159 -5.27 13.18 -10.87
CA LEU A 159 -5.43 11.73 -11.00
C LEU A 159 -6.84 11.30 -10.61
N LEU A 160 -7.46 11.94 -9.61
CA LEU A 160 -8.85 11.68 -9.25
C LEU A 160 -9.81 12.09 -10.37
N GLU A 161 -9.54 13.19 -11.08
CA GLU A 161 -10.27 13.56 -12.30
C GLU A 161 -10.18 12.45 -13.37
N THR A 162 -9.00 11.84 -13.52
CA THR A 162 -8.81 10.70 -14.44
C THR A 162 -9.62 9.48 -14.01
N ILE A 163 -9.57 9.13 -12.72
CA ILE A 163 -10.33 7.99 -12.18
C ILE A 163 -11.84 8.22 -12.36
N GLN A 164 -12.30 9.47 -12.18
CA GLN A 164 -13.69 9.83 -12.43
C GLN A 164 -14.06 9.67 -13.90
N LEU A 165 -13.20 10.07 -14.83
CA LEU A 165 -13.41 9.84 -16.27
C LEU A 165 -13.50 8.36 -16.63
N VAL A 166 -12.69 7.50 -16.00
CA VAL A 166 -12.77 6.04 -16.15
C VAL A 166 -14.14 5.54 -15.69
N LYS A 167 -14.60 5.99 -14.52
CA LYS A 167 -15.94 5.65 -14.01
C LYS A 167 -17.05 6.09 -14.96
N ASP A 168 -17.02 7.33 -15.41
CA ASP A 168 -18.10 7.92 -16.22
C ASP A 168 -18.17 7.33 -17.63
N LYS A 169 -17.02 7.07 -18.26
CA LYS A 169 -16.97 6.58 -19.65
C LYS A 169 -16.99 5.06 -19.77
N ALA A 170 -16.37 4.37 -18.83
CA ALA A 170 -16.21 2.91 -18.89
C ALA A 170 -17.10 2.16 -17.89
N GLY A 171 -17.81 2.88 -17.00
CA GLY A 171 -18.62 2.26 -15.96
C GLY A 171 -17.80 1.52 -14.89
N HIS A 172 -16.49 1.81 -14.82
CA HIS A 172 -15.55 1.09 -13.96
C HIS A 172 -15.27 1.87 -12.68
N ASP A 173 -15.84 1.42 -11.56
CA ASP A 173 -15.71 2.07 -10.26
C ASP A 173 -14.44 1.61 -9.53
N LEU A 174 -13.40 2.43 -9.59
CA LEU A 174 -12.10 2.13 -9.01
C LEU A 174 -11.98 2.73 -7.61
N ALA A 175 -11.81 1.88 -6.60
CA ALA A 175 -11.48 2.37 -5.26
C ALA A 175 -10.07 2.95 -5.26
N PHE A 176 -9.82 4.03 -4.51
CA PHE A 176 -8.47 4.60 -4.42
C PHE A 176 -7.99 4.74 -2.98
N SER A 177 -6.68 4.73 -2.77
CA SER A 177 -6.04 5.13 -1.52
C SER A 177 -4.73 5.86 -1.76
N VAL A 178 -4.51 6.97 -1.06
CA VAL A 178 -3.32 7.80 -1.12
C VAL A 178 -2.30 7.31 -0.11
N LEU A 179 -1.06 7.10 -0.56
CA LEU A 179 0.07 6.67 0.24
C LEU A 179 1.12 7.78 0.27
N ALA A 180 1.40 8.36 1.44
CA ALA A 180 2.53 9.26 1.56
C ALA A 180 3.86 8.47 1.48
N THR A 181 4.73 8.85 0.56
CA THR A 181 6.05 8.22 0.36
C THR A 181 7.16 9.24 0.55
N HIS A 182 8.40 8.77 0.75
CA HIS A 182 9.57 9.65 0.92
C HIS A 182 9.39 10.71 2.03
N VAL A 183 8.69 10.36 3.11
CA VAL A 183 8.44 11.28 4.22
C VAL A 183 9.74 11.49 5.00
N ASP A 184 10.19 12.74 5.11
CA ASP A 184 11.27 13.12 6.03
C ASP A 184 10.68 13.78 7.27
N GLN A 185 10.60 13.00 8.36
CA GLN A 185 10.03 13.43 9.63
C GLN A 185 10.80 14.57 10.31
N ARG A 186 12.01 14.90 9.83
CA ARG A 186 12.78 16.03 10.36
C ARG A 186 12.30 17.36 9.80
N THR A 187 11.54 17.33 8.69
CA THR A 187 11.08 18.56 8.04
C THR A 187 9.63 18.88 8.42
N ASN A 188 9.40 20.14 8.79
CA ASN A 188 8.03 20.64 9.05
C ASN A 188 7.18 20.60 7.77
N PHE A 189 7.80 20.72 6.60
CA PHE A 189 7.10 20.66 5.33
C PHE A 189 6.50 19.28 5.07
N SER A 190 7.27 18.18 5.23
CA SER A 190 6.73 16.83 5.08
C SER A 190 5.59 16.54 6.05
N LYS A 191 5.71 17.00 7.30
CA LYS A 191 4.62 16.86 8.30
C LYS A 191 3.35 17.59 7.88
N LYS A 192 3.47 18.82 7.37
CA LYS A 192 2.32 19.61 6.88
C LYS A 192 1.64 18.94 5.69
N VAL A 193 2.40 18.44 4.72
CA VAL A 193 1.82 17.73 3.57
C VAL A 193 1.14 16.43 4.02
N LEU A 194 1.74 15.66 4.91
CA LEU A 194 1.12 14.44 5.46
C LEU A 194 -0.20 14.75 6.18
N PHE A 195 -0.23 15.82 6.98
CA PHE A 195 -1.44 16.27 7.65
C PHE A 195 -2.52 16.68 6.65
N ALA A 196 -2.18 17.50 5.66
CA ALA A 196 -3.12 17.93 4.63
C ALA A 196 -3.68 16.77 3.80
N LEU A 197 -2.85 15.77 3.47
CA LEU A 197 -3.31 14.54 2.80
C LEU A 197 -4.35 13.79 3.63
N ARG A 198 -4.14 13.69 4.95
CA ARG A 198 -5.09 13.02 5.86
C ARG A 198 -6.38 13.82 6.04
N GLU A 199 -6.29 15.15 6.13
CA GLU A 199 -7.49 16.01 6.20
C GLU A 199 -8.31 15.96 4.91
N GLN A 200 -7.66 16.00 3.74
CA GLN A 200 -8.35 15.97 2.45
C GLN A 200 -8.91 14.57 2.14
N PHE A 201 -8.23 13.50 2.56
CA PHE A 201 -8.60 12.12 2.25
C PHE A 201 -8.75 11.25 3.51
N PRO A 202 -9.66 11.56 4.45
CA PRO A 202 -9.73 10.89 5.75
C PRO A 202 -10.02 9.38 5.66
N GLN A 203 -10.80 8.97 4.65
CA GLN A 203 -11.18 7.57 4.43
C GLN A 203 -10.33 6.88 3.34
N ASN A 204 -9.56 7.67 2.60
CA ASN A 204 -8.80 7.22 1.44
C ASN A 204 -7.31 7.50 1.59
N CYS A 205 -6.80 7.93 2.74
CA CYS A 205 -5.37 7.97 3.03
C CYS A 205 -4.97 6.70 3.77
N PHE A 206 -3.78 6.18 3.52
CA PHE A 206 -3.18 5.18 4.41
C PHE A 206 -2.72 5.86 5.70
N THR A 207 -2.91 5.19 6.83
CA THR A 207 -2.31 5.60 8.10
C THR A 207 -0.81 5.40 8.03
N THR A 208 -0.38 4.29 7.42
CA THR A 208 1.03 4.02 7.12
C THR A 208 1.57 4.98 6.07
N TYR A 209 2.80 5.47 6.28
CA TYR A 209 3.56 6.25 5.31
C TYR A 209 4.97 5.67 5.18
N ILE A 210 5.60 5.86 4.02
CA ILE A 210 6.95 5.35 3.74
C ILE A 210 7.97 6.45 4.01
N ASN A 211 8.90 6.18 4.93
CA ASN A 211 9.97 7.11 5.25
C ASN A 211 11.00 7.23 4.13
N THR A 212 11.70 8.36 4.09
CA THR A 212 12.93 8.45 3.29
C THR A 212 13.94 7.42 3.81
N SER A 213 14.43 6.56 2.92
CA SER A 213 15.36 5.48 3.26
C SER A 213 16.49 5.40 2.25
N THR A 214 17.73 5.51 2.73
CA THR A 214 18.94 5.21 1.94
C THR A 214 19.03 3.72 1.63
N ARG A 215 18.55 2.87 2.55
CA ARG A 215 18.50 1.41 2.37
C ARG A 215 17.63 1.01 1.19
N LEU A 216 16.52 1.70 0.90
CA LEU A 216 15.74 1.44 -0.32
C LEU A 216 16.52 1.73 -1.59
N LYS A 217 17.29 2.82 -1.62
CA LYS A 217 18.11 3.19 -2.78
C LYS A 217 19.21 2.14 -3.02
N GLU A 218 19.85 1.68 -1.94
CA GLU A 218 20.84 0.61 -2.00
C GLU A 218 20.20 -0.72 -2.43
N ALA A 219 19.05 -1.08 -1.86
CA ALA A 219 18.32 -2.31 -2.19
C ALA A 219 18.01 -2.38 -3.70
N THR A 220 17.48 -1.29 -4.28
CA THR A 220 17.25 -1.19 -5.73
C THR A 220 18.55 -1.33 -6.53
N TYR A 221 19.66 -0.73 -6.07
CA TYR A 221 20.96 -0.86 -6.74
C TYR A 221 21.45 -2.31 -6.78
N TYR A 222 21.21 -3.09 -5.72
CA TYR A 222 21.56 -4.51 -5.66
C TYR A 222 20.48 -5.44 -6.27
N GLY A 223 19.41 -4.89 -6.83
CA GLY A 223 18.29 -5.66 -7.37
C GLY A 223 17.60 -6.53 -6.34
N LYS A 224 17.45 -5.99 -5.11
CA LYS A 224 16.79 -6.69 -4.01
C LYS A 224 15.64 -5.85 -3.47
N PRO A 225 14.47 -6.43 -3.19
CA PRO A 225 13.47 -5.78 -2.37
C PRO A 225 13.99 -5.59 -0.93
N ALA A 226 13.42 -4.63 -0.18
CA ALA A 226 13.87 -4.29 1.18
C ALA A 226 13.86 -5.50 2.12
N CYS A 227 12.86 -6.37 1.96
CA CYS A 227 12.67 -7.63 2.68
C CYS A 227 13.84 -8.63 2.54
N GLU A 228 14.70 -8.48 1.54
CA GLU A 228 15.88 -9.33 1.33
C GLU A 228 17.19 -8.57 1.44
N TYR A 229 17.16 -7.26 1.19
CA TYR A 229 18.33 -6.43 1.37
C TYR A 229 18.66 -6.24 2.86
N ASP A 230 17.68 -5.80 3.66
CA ASP A 230 17.85 -5.61 5.10
C ASP A 230 16.48 -5.64 5.80
N ARG A 231 16.14 -6.77 6.42
CA ARG A 231 14.88 -6.95 7.18
C ARG A 231 14.79 -6.09 8.43
N ARG A 232 15.90 -5.48 8.87
CA ARG A 232 15.91 -4.60 10.04
C ARG A 232 15.79 -3.13 9.67
N CYS A 233 15.71 -2.80 8.38
CA CYS A 233 15.62 -1.41 7.95
C CYS A 233 14.18 -0.88 8.09
N SER A 234 14.06 0.42 8.35
CA SER A 234 12.77 1.11 8.49
C SER A 234 11.85 0.88 7.28
N ALA A 235 12.41 0.86 6.07
CA ALA A 235 11.62 0.67 4.86
C ALA A 235 10.95 -0.71 4.78
N PHE A 236 11.58 -1.77 5.30
CA PHE A 236 10.93 -3.07 5.37
C PHE A 236 9.73 -3.02 6.33
N PHE A 237 9.90 -2.41 7.50
CA PHE A 237 8.80 -2.22 8.46
C PHE A 237 7.68 -1.36 7.87
N ASP A 238 7.99 -0.24 7.22
CA ASP A 238 7.02 0.64 6.57
C ASP A 238 6.19 -0.14 5.54
N TYR A 239 6.83 -0.93 4.67
CA TYR A 239 6.10 -1.74 3.68
C TYR A 239 5.37 -2.95 4.27
N SER A 240 5.89 -3.56 5.34
CA SER A 240 5.18 -4.61 6.07
C SER A 240 3.89 -4.08 6.69
N ASN A 241 3.96 -2.91 7.35
CA ASN A 241 2.80 -2.24 7.94
C ASN A 241 1.79 -1.82 6.85
N LEU A 242 2.27 -1.26 5.74
CA LEU A 242 1.40 -0.91 4.61
C LEU A 242 0.69 -2.16 4.06
N THR A 243 1.41 -3.28 3.98
CA THR A 243 0.85 -4.55 3.50
C THR A 243 -0.23 -5.07 4.44
N GLU A 244 -0.06 -4.92 5.75
CA GLU A 244 -1.10 -5.23 6.75
C GLU A 244 -2.33 -4.37 6.54
N GLU A 245 -2.14 -3.07 6.43
CA GLU A 245 -3.23 -2.12 6.21
C GLU A 245 -3.98 -2.41 4.89
N ILE A 246 -3.26 -2.78 3.82
CA ILE A 246 -3.85 -3.23 2.56
C ILE A 246 -4.70 -4.49 2.78
N GLN A 247 -4.20 -5.49 3.52
CA GLN A 247 -4.93 -6.72 3.82
C GLN A 247 -6.16 -6.46 4.70
N GLU A 248 -6.07 -5.54 5.65
CA GLU A 248 -7.17 -5.12 6.52
C GLU A 248 -8.25 -4.39 5.73
N LYS A 249 -7.90 -3.45 4.84
CA LYS A 249 -8.87 -2.79 3.94
C LYS A 249 -9.61 -3.81 3.06
N ALA A 250 -8.95 -4.89 2.63
CA ALA A 250 -9.62 -6.02 1.95
C ALA A 250 -10.58 -6.78 2.88
N ALA A 251 -10.16 -7.06 4.11
CA ALA A 251 -11.00 -7.71 5.10
C ALA A 251 -12.22 -6.84 5.43
N VAL A 252 -12.07 -5.50 5.51
CA VAL A 252 -13.16 -4.54 5.72
C VAL A 252 -14.08 -4.48 4.50
N LYS A 253 -13.59 -4.52 3.25
CA LYS A 253 -14.48 -4.63 2.07
C LYS A 253 -15.26 -5.94 2.04
N ARG A 254 -14.62 -7.07 2.37
CA ARG A 254 -15.31 -8.38 2.51
C ARG A 254 -16.28 -8.41 3.71
N LYS A 255 -15.95 -7.69 4.79
CA LYS A 255 -16.77 -7.51 6.00
C LYS A 255 -17.71 -6.31 5.93
N LYS A 256 -17.76 -5.52 4.85
CA LYS A 256 -18.79 -4.48 4.63
C LYS A 256 -20.18 -5.09 4.38
N GLY A 257 -20.30 -6.41 4.56
CA GLY A 257 -21.52 -7.03 5.03
C GLY A 257 -21.87 -6.81 6.53
N ASN A 258 -21.08 -6.06 7.34
CA ASN A 258 -21.32 -5.75 8.77
C ASN A 258 -20.32 -4.71 9.40
N GLY A 259 -20.41 -3.42 9.03
CA GLY A 259 -20.10 -2.17 9.79
C GLY A 259 -19.08 -2.00 10.95
N LYS A 260 -18.11 -2.87 11.24
CA LYS A 260 -17.10 -2.67 12.32
C LYS A 260 -15.65 -2.87 11.85
N ILE A 261 -14.70 -2.04 12.33
CA ILE A 261 -13.28 -2.00 11.97
C ILE A 261 -12.44 -2.53 13.14
N LYS A 262 -11.38 -3.30 12.85
CA LYS A 262 -10.47 -3.83 13.87
C LYS A 262 -9.31 -2.84 14.08
N ILE A 263 -9.05 -2.45 15.32
CA ILE A 263 -8.04 -1.49 15.75
C ILE A 263 -7.04 -2.20 16.67
N LEU A 264 -5.75 -2.00 16.44
CA LEU A 264 -4.68 -2.53 17.29
C LEU A 264 -4.23 -1.45 18.29
N PHE A 265 -4.40 -1.73 19.57
CA PHE A 265 -3.81 -0.96 20.66
C PHE A 265 -2.48 -1.59 21.04
N SER A 266 -1.43 -0.78 21.14
CA SER A 266 -0.06 -1.23 21.41
C SER A 266 0.63 -0.26 22.37
N LEU A 267 1.29 -0.79 23.39
CA LEU A 267 2.11 -0.02 24.33
C LEU A 267 3.46 -0.69 24.54
N GLN A 268 4.54 0.08 24.46
CA GLN A 268 5.87 -0.40 24.83
C GLN A 268 6.04 -0.37 26.36
N ALA A 269 6.22 -1.54 26.97
CA ALA A 269 6.47 -1.67 28.40
C ALA A 269 7.29 -2.95 28.69
N PRO A 270 7.99 -3.04 29.84
CA PRO A 270 8.74 -4.23 30.24
C PRO A 270 7.89 -5.51 30.21
N ALA A 271 8.55 -6.65 30.00
CA ALA A 271 7.91 -7.97 29.85
C ALA A 271 7.22 -8.48 31.13
N ASP A 272 7.69 -8.01 32.28
CA ASP A 272 7.16 -8.31 33.60
C ASP A 272 6.04 -7.35 34.04
N SER A 273 5.70 -6.37 33.21
CA SER A 273 4.60 -5.46 33.50
C SER A 273 3.24 -6.14 33.31
N GLN A 274 2.23 -5.67 34.01
CA GLN A 274 0.84 -5.97 33.69
C GLN A 274 0.25 -4.77 32.94
N VAL A 275 -0.08 -4.96 31.67
CA VAL A 275 -0.65 -3.89 30.83
C VAL A 275 -2.09 -4.22 30.47
N GLN A 276 -2.97 -3.28 30.77
CA GLN A 276 -4.40 -3.35 30.43
C GLN A 276 -4.80 -2.08 29.66
N ILE A 277 -5.93 -2.14 28.96
CA ILE A 277 -6.54 -0.98 28.29
C ILE A 277 -7.98 -0.83 28.76
N ALA A 278 -8.39 0.42 28.95
CA ALA A 278 -9.76 0.79 29.22
C ALA A 278 -10.13 2.03 28.40
N GLY A 279 -11.38 2.10 27.95
CA GLY A 279 -11.89 3.24 27.20
C GLY A 279 -13.38 3.14 26.93
N ASP A 280 -13.90 4.03 26.10
CA ASP A 280 -15.33 4.11 25.80
C ASP A 280 -15.88 2.80 25.22
N PHE A 281 -15.05 2.07 24.46
CA PHE A 281 -15.41 0.80 23.83
C PHE A 281 -15.63 -0.38 24.78
N ASN A 282 -15.19 -0.28 26.03
CA ASN A 282 -15.41 -1.30 27.06
C ASN A 282 -15.90 -0.70 28.39
N GLY A 283 -16.51 0.48 28.32
CA GLY A 283 -17.06 1.17 29.49
C GLY A 283 -16.02 1.42 30.58
N TRP A 284 -14.79 1.72 30.18
CA TRP A 284 -13.66 1.97 31.09
C TRP A 284 -13.34 0.78 32.03
N THR A 285 -13.65 -0.44 31.61
CA THR A 285 -13.26 -1.67 32.34
C THR A 285 -11.90 -2.18 31.84
N PRO A 286 -10.85 -2.23 32.66
CA PRO A 286 -9.51 -2.64 32.20
C PRO A 286 -9.45 -4.07 31.67
N GLU A 287 -9.00 -4.23 30.44
CA GLU A 287 -8.80 -5.53 29.80
C GLU A 287 -7.32 -5.78 29.49
N ASN A 288 -6.83 -6.99 29.79
CA ASN A 288 -5.42 -7.35 29.57
C ASN A 288 -5.01 -7.28 28.10
N LEU A 289 -3.81 -6.74 27.85
CA LEU A 289 -3.08 -6.86 26.59
C LEU A 289 -2.20 -8.11 26.63
N HIS A 290 -1.78 -8.57 25.46
CA HIS A 290 -0.87 -9.70 25.31
C HIS A 290 0.54 -9.19 25.02
N PHE A 291 1.51 -9.76 25.73
CA PHE A 291 2.90 -9.46 25.51
C PHE A 291 3.42 -10.14 24.23
N VAL A 292 4.08 -9.37 23.37
CA VAL A 292 4.67 -9.83 22.12
C VAL A 292 6.08 -9.28 22.01
N THR A 293 7.03 -10.15 21.64
CA THR A 293 8.41 -9.77 21.36
C THR A 293 8.70 -9.89 19.86
N GLY A 294 9.38 -8.90 19.31
CA GLY A 294 9.81 -8.89 17.91
C GLY A 294 11.09 -8.08 17.72
N GLU A 295 11.60 -8.02 16.49
CA GLU A 295 12.84 -7.30 16.17
C GLU A 295 12.78 -5.78 16.44
N GLY A 296 11.58 -5.22 16.64
CA GLY A 296 11.33 -3.80 16.96
C GLY A 296 11.18 -3.48 18.45
N GLY A 297 11.33 -4.46 19.35
CA GLY A 297 11.17 -4.27 20.80
C GLY A 297 10.08 -5.15 21.42
N ALA A 298 9.80 -4.87 22.69
CA ALA A 298 8.85 -5.58 23.53
C ALA A 298 7.57 -4.75 23.66
N PHE A 299 6.43 -5.27 23.19
CA PHE A 299 5.15 -4.56 23.18
C PHE A 299 4.05 -5.36 23.85
N TRP A 300 3.12 -4.64 24.45
CA TRP A 300 1.84 -5.14 24.90
C TRP A 300 0.79 -4.75 23.87
N GLN A 301 0.03 -5.72 23.37
CA GLN A 301 -0.89 -5.50 22.26
C GLN A 301 -2.26 -6.12 22.48
N LYS A 302 -3.31 -5.45 22.01
CA LYS A 302 -4.65 -6.03 21.90
C LYS A 302 -5.39 -5.43 20.71
N SER A 303 -6.06 -6.28 19.94
CA SER A 303 -6.96 -5.80 18.91
C SER A 303 -8.40 -5.75 19.39
N LEU A 304 -9.08 -4.62 19.19
CA LEU A 304 -10.49 -4.44 19.46
C LEU A 304 -11.24 -4.14 18.16
N THR A 305 -12.52 -4.53 18.07
CA THR A 305 -13.34 -4.27 16.89
C THR A 305 -14.36 -3.19 17.21
N LEU A 306 -14.14 -2.00 16.67
CA LEU A 306 -14.87 -0.77 16.97
C LEU A 306 -15.75 -0.37 15.78
N ALA A 307 -16.91 0.21 16.05
CA ALA A 307 -17.72 0.86 15.01
C ALA A 307 -17.10 2.22 14.68
N ALA A 308 -17.45 2.81 13.53
CA ALA A 308 -17.01 4.16 13.19
C ALA A 308 -17.42 5.16 14.29
N GLY A 309 -16.48 5.99 14.73
CA GLY A 309 -16.69 6.89 15.87
C GLY A 309 -15.39 7.31 16.55
N GLU A 310 -15.50 8.26 17.48
CA GLU A 310 -14.40 8.73 18.31
C GLU A 310 -14.47 8.08 19.69
N TYR A 311 -13.34 7.57 20.19
CA TYR A 311 -13.24 6.87 21.46
C TYR A 311 -12.08 7.42 22.28
N GLN A 312 -12.32 7.63 23.57
CA GLN A 312 -11.30 7.94 24.57
C GLN A 312 -10.80 6.65 25.21
N TYR A 313 -9.50 6.59 25.52
CA TYR A 313 -8.90 5.44 26.20
C TYR A 313 -7.63 5.81 26.98
N LYS A 314 -7.22 4.91 27.88
CA LYS A 314 -5.94 4.91 28.59
C LYS A 314 -5.43 3.48 28.78
N TYR A 315 -4.13 3.35 28.99
CA TYR A 315 -3.53 2.12 29.49
C TYR A 315 -3.47 2.13 31.01
N LEU A 316 -3.49 0.94 31.60
CA LEU A 316 -3.20 0.71 33.00
C LEU A 316 -1.95 -0.17 33.06
N VAL A 317 -0.84 0.41 33.49
CA VAL A 317 0.47 -0.27 33.58
C VAL A 317 0.82 -0.46 35.04
N ASN A 318 0.87 -1.71 35.50
CA ASN A 318 1.13 -2.07 36.90
C ASN A 318 0.21 -1.30 37.89
N GLY A 319 -1.05 -1.11 37.52
CA GLY A 319 -2.05 -0.38 38.31
C GLY A 319 -2.02 1.15 38.18
N ASN A 320 -1.12 1.71 37.37
CA ASN A 320 -1.05 3.15 37.13
C ASN A 320 -1.64 3.52 35.76
N TRP A 321 -2.58 4.47 35.75
CA TRP A 321 -3.14 5.00 34.52
C TRP A 321 -2.07 5.75 33.75
N THR A 322 -1.90 5.37 32.48
CA THR A 322 -0.88 5.89 31.58
C THR A 322 -1.53 6.19 30.25
N GLN A 323 -1.28 7.38 29.72
CA GLN A 323 -1.71 7.76 28.38
C GLN A 323 -0.96 6.94 27.33
N ASP A 324 -1.52 6.83 26.14
CA ASP A 324 -0.78 6.32 25.00
C ASP A 324 0.28 7.36 24.58
N PRO A 325 1.59 7.09 24.80
CA PRO A 325 2.64 8.05 24.50
C PRO A 325 2.81 8.30 22.99
N GLU A 326 2.32 7.39 22.15
CA GLU A 326 2.39 7.48 20.68
C GLU A 326 1.13 8.18 20.10
N ASN A 327 0.11 8.44 20.92
CA ASN A 327 -1.11 9.09 20.47
C ASN A 327 -1.01 10.62 20.54
N LEU A 328 -1.22 11.27 19.39
CA LEU A 328 -1.18 12.73 19.24
C LEU A 328 -2.51 13.40 19.63
N GLY A 329 -3.62 12.65 19.69
CA GLY A 329 -4.94 13.14 20.09
C GLY A 329 -5.15 12.99 21.59
N MET A 330 -5.48 14.10 22.26
CA MET A 330 -5.71 14.13 23.72
C MET A 330 -6.92 14.99 24.07
N VAL A 331 -7.67 14.55 25.08
CA VAL A 331 -8.79 15.30 25.68
C VAL A 331 -8.63 15.28 27.20
N ASP A 332 -8.91 16.42 27.85
CA ASP A 332 -8.89 16.53 29.32
C ASP A 332 -10.00 15.65 29.92
N ASP A 333 -9.64 14.83 30.92
CA ASP A 333 -10.59 14.05 31.69
C ASP A 333 -11.19 14.87 32.85
N PRO A 334 -12.35 14.45 33.41
CA PRO A 334 -13.02 15.20 34.49
C PRO A 334 -12.22 15.32 35.79
N PHE A 335 -11.08 14.63 35.91
CA PHE A 335 -10.24 14.57 37.11
C PHE A 335 -8.93 15.35 36.97
N GLY A 336 -8.76 16.07 35.84
CA GLY A 336 -7.59 16.93 35.59
C GLY A 336 -6.38 16.22 34.99
N ASP A 337 -6.54 14.98 34.53
CA ASP A 337 -5.56 14.25 33.73
C ASP A 337 -6.06 14.20 32.26
N LYS A 338 -5.33 13.56 31.32
CA LYS A 338 -5.72 13.51 29.90
C LYS A 338 -5.94 12.09 29.41
N ASN A 339 -6.96 11.90 28.59
CA ASN A 339 -7.22 10.66 27.87
C ASN A 339 -6.64 10.73 26.46
N SER A 340 -6.19 9.59 25.94
CA SER A 340 -5.84 9.43 24.52
C SER A 340 -7.11 9.28 23.69
N VAL A 341 -7.13 9.86 22.49
CA VAL A 341 -8.30 9.85 21.60
C VAL A 341 -7.98 9.10 20.32
N ILE A 342 -8.87 8.20 19.91
CA ILE A 342 -8.78 7.48 18.64
C ILE A 342 -10.07 7.62 17.84
N SER A 343 -9.94 7.99 16.56
CA SER A 343 -11.04 8.05 15.61
C SER A 343 -10.99 6.81 14.71
N VAL A 344 -12.09 6.05 14.68
CA VAL A 344 -12.26 4.78 13.95
C VAL A 344 -13.09 4.98 12.70
#